data_AF-A0A2K9NNY5-F1
#
_entry.id   AF-A0A2K9NNY5-F1
#
_cell.length_a   1.000
_cell.length_b   1.000
_cell.length_c   1.000
_cell.angle_alpha   90.00
_cell.angle_beta   90.00
_cell.angle_gamma   90.00
#
_symmetry.space_group_name_H-M   'P 1'
#
loop_
_entity.id
_entity.type
_entity.pdbx_description
1 polymer ?
#
loop_
_entity_poly.entity_id
_entity_poly.type
_entity_poly.pdbx_seq_one_letter_code
_entity_poly.pdbx_strand_id
1 'polypeptide(L)'
;MKTLILITAGLLSVNAFACPDLTGSYIDKNGESIILSQKGCEEVSVLSRPLTHTLLLDNQFTVVQDDQEVRAMGRGAFAGEELVLEVKVQYKKDPGIPSIFLPVRAVNKYSQTASGDLMEKSTIYNASNGVLTNTKATYRRANQ
;
A
#
# COMPACT_ATOMS: atom_id res chain seq x y z
N MET A 1 -59.98 13.24 0.24
CA MET A 1 -58.61 13.23 -0.31
C MET A 1 -57.75 12.39 0.62
N LYS A 2 -57.37 11.17 0.20
CA LYS A 2 -56.51 10.26 0.98
C LYS A 2 -55.10 10.32 0.38
N THR A 3 -54.19 11.01 1.06
CA THR A 3 -52.79 11.08 0.67
C THR A 3 -52.10 9.81 1.15
N LEU A 4 -51.84 8.86 0.24
CA LEU A 4 -50.86 7.81 0.48
C LEU A 4 -49.48 8.41 0.22
N ILE A 5 -48.74 8.70 1.28
CA ILE A 5 -47.28 8.90 1.20
C ILE A 5 -46.69 7.52 1.51
N LEU A 6 -46.31 6.79 0.45
CA LEU A 6 -45.55 5.56 0.60
C LEU A 6 -44.16 5.90 1.11
N ILE A 7 -43.86 5.39 2.30
CA ILE A 7 -42.56 5.45 2.96
C ILE A 7 -41.60 4.55 2.18
N THR A 8 -40.82 5.13 1.26
CA THR A 8 -39.60 4.50 0.72
C THR A 8 -38.43 4.84 1.64
N ALA A 9 -38.46 4.34 2.88
CA ALA A 9 -37.35 4.43 3.81
C ALA A 9 -36.70 3.05 3.96
N GLY A 10 -35.42 2.94 3.63
CA GLY A 10 -34.57 1.85 4.13
C GLY A 10 -33.98 0.88 3.11
N LEU A 11 -33.46 1.35 1.97
CA LEU A 11 -32.40 0.65 1.21
C LEU A 11 -31.12 1.49 1.18
N LEU A 12 -30.73 2.00 2.34
CA LEU A 12 -29.41 2.53 2.65
C LEU A 12 -29.04 1.74 3.92
N SER A 13 -27.98 0.96 4.04
CA SER A 13 -26.67 1.08 3.40
C SER A 13 -25.85 -0.13 3.85
N VAL A 14 -25.71 -1.15 3.00
CA VAL A 14 -24.71 -2.23 3.13
C VAL A 14 -23.50 -1.92 2.25
N ASN A 15 -23.00 -0.68 2.31
CA ASN A 15 -21.65 -0.35 1.84
C ASN A 15 -20.72 -0.16 3.05
N ALA A 16 -20.96 -0.95 4.10
CA ALA A 16 -20.12 -0.97 5.29
C ALA A 16 -18.86 -1.79 4.98
N PHE A 17 -17.73 -1.08 4.77
CA PHE A 17 -16.35 -1.59 4.82
C PHE A 17 -15.88 -2.55 3.70
N ALA A 18 -16.39 -2.44 2.47
CA ALA A 18 -15.72 -3.10 1.34
C ALA A 18 -14.49 -2.25 0.93
N CYS A 19 -13.29 -2.77 1.12
CA CYS A 19 -12.07 -2.23 0.51
C CYS A 19 -12.01 -2.58 -0.98
N PRO A 20 -11.26 -1.82 -1.79
CA PRO A 20 -11.06 -2.17 -3.19
C PRO A 20 -10.31 -3.50 -3.35
N ASP A 21 -10.77 -4.31 -4.31
CA ASP A 21 -10.05 -5.50 -4.75
C ASP A 21 -8.91 -5.08 -5.70
N LEU A 22 -7.68 -5.12 -5.19
CA LEU A 22 -6.45 -4.86 -5.93
C LEU A 22 -5.74 -6.15 -6.36
N THR A 23 -6.35 -7.32 -6.15
CA THR A 23 -5.74 -8.62 -6.44
C THR A 23 -5.34 -8.73 -7.91
N GLY A 24 -4.10 -9.16 -8.14
CA GLY A 24 -3.57 -9.34 -9.48
C GLY A 24 -2.05 -9.42 -9.55
N SER A 25 -1.57 -9.81 -10.73
CA SER A 25 -0.18 -9.64 -11.14
C SER A 25 -0.09 -8.46 -12.07
N TYR A 26 0.91 -7.61 -11.87
CA TYR A 26 1.09 -6.37 -12.61
C TYR A 26 2.54 -6.22 -13.03
N ILE A 27 2.76 -5.61 -14.19
CA ILE A 27 4.08 -5.39 -14.77
C ILE A 27 4.20 -3.94 -15.28
N ASP A 28 5.30 -3.28 -14.99
CA ASP A 28 5.57 -1.94 -15.51
C ASP A 28 6.20 -1.99 -16.91
N LYS A 29 6.54 -0.82 -17.45
CA LYS A 29 7.20 -0.69 -18.76
C LYS A 29 8.65 -1.21 -18.78
N ASN A 30 9.30 -1.35 -17.62
CA ASN A 30 10.68 -1.78 -17.48
C ASN A 30 10.77 -3.31 -17.19
N GLY A 31 9.63 -3.99 -17.03
CA GLY A 31 9.55 -5.41 -16.71
C GLY A 31 9.55 -5.70 -15.21
N GLU A 32 9.45 -4.69 -14.35
CA GLU A 32 9.29 -4.85 -12.91
C GLU A 32 7.89 -5.37 -12.61
N SER A 33 7.80 -6.39 -11.75
CA SER A 33 6.54 -7.05 -11.42
C SER A 33 6.12 -6.81 -9.97
N ILE A 34 4.82 -6.61 -9.78
CA ILE A 34 4.15 -6.55 -8.49
C ILE A 34 3.02 -7.57 -8.50
N ILE A 35 2.95 -8.42 -7.48
CA ILE A 35 1.82 -9.32 -7.25
C ILE A 35 1.14 -8.91 -5.94
N LEU A 36 -0.14 -8.56 -6.05
CA LEU A 36 -1.01 -8.29 -4.91
C LEU A 36 -1.96 -9.47 -4.73
N SER A 37 -1.96 -10.03 -3.53
CA SER A 37 -2.92 -11.07 -3.12
C SER A 37 -3.66 -10.61 -1.89
N GLN A 38 -4.98 -10.59 -1.96
CA GLN A 38 -5.84 -10.14 -0.88
C GLN A 38 -6.74 -11.26 -0.39
N LYS A 39 -6.98 -11.30 0.92
CA LYS A 39 -7.97 -12.16 1.55
C LYS A 39 -8.88 -11.26 2.40
N GLY A 40 -9.89 -10.72 1.74
CA GLY A 40 -10.71 -9.63 2.29
C GLY A 40 -9.88 -8.37 2.51
N CYS A 41 -10.29 -7.53 3.46
CA CYS A 41 -9.63 -6.26 3.78
C CYS A 41 -8.56 -6.36 4.87
N GLU A 42 -8.44 -7.52 5.50
CA GLU A 42 -7.61 -7.75 6.69
C GLU A 42 -6.20 -8.26 6.34
N GLU A 43 -6.04 -8.87 5.15
CA GLU A 43 -4.80 -9.54 4.77
C GLU A 43 -4.46 -9.25 3.31
N VAL A 44 -3.32 -8.59 3.07
CA VAL A 44 -2.85 -8.24 1.72
C VAL A 44 -1.34 -8.44 1.59
N SER A 45 -0.94 -9.43 0.81
CA SER A 45 0.46 -9.70 0.49
C SER A 45 0.90 -8.91 -0.75
N VAL A 46 2.09 -8.29 -0.71
CA VAL A 46 2.64 -7.48 -1.81
C VAL A 46 4.03 -7.99 -2.19
N LEU A 47 4.11 -8.78 -3.25
CA LEU A 47 5.36 -9.34 -3.74
C LEU A 47 5.92 -8.41 -4.82
N SER A 48 7.09 -7.80 -4.57
CA SER A 48 7.82 -6.96 -5.55
C SER A 48 9.27 -7.44 -5.66
N ARG A 49 10.01 -7.12 -6.73
CA ARG A 49 11.46 -7.41 -6.80
C ARG A 49 12.25 -6.10 -6.63
N PRO A 50 13.37 -6.08 -5.89
CA PRO A 50 14.06 -7.21 -5.24
C PRO A 50 13.48 -7.62 -3.88
N LEU A 51 12.44 -6.94 -3.41
CA LEU A 51 11.92 -7.04 -2.04
C LEU A 51 10.59 -7.83 -1.98
N THR A 52 10.69 -9.10 -1.62
CA THR A 52 9.54 -9.94 -1.26
C THR A 52 9.05 -9.57 0.14
N HIS A 53 7.88 -8.94 0.27
CA HIS A 53 7.29 -8.65 1.58
C HIS A 53 5.84 -9.14 1.66
N THR A 54 5.54 -9.96 2.66
CA THR A 54 4.14 -10.21 3.06
C THR A 54 3.81 -9.22 4.17
N LEU A 55 2.81 -8.37 3.95
CA LEU A 55 2.29 -7.48 4.98
C LEU A 55 0.93 -8.00 5.45
N LEU A 56 0.72 -8.01 6.75
CA LEU A 56 -0.63 -8.17 7.32
C LEU A 56 -1.24 -6.77 7.43
N LEU A 57 -2.51 -6.60 7.06
CA LEU A 57 -3.20 -5.30 7.16
C LEU A 57 -3.96 -5.20 8.49
N ASP A 58 -3.28 -5.49 9.59
CA ASP A 58 -3.80 -5.34 10.95
C ASP A 58 -3.51 -3.95 11.54
N ASN A 59 -2.97 -3.03 10.72
CA ASN A 59 -2.48 -1.70 11.10
C ASN A 59 -1.36 -1.72 12.16
N GLN A 60 -0.75 -2.88 12.42
CA GLN A 60 0.39 -3.03 13.32
C GLN A 60 1.69 -3.08 12.53
N PHE A 61 2.75 -2.52 13.13
CA PHE A 61 4.08 -2.65 12.57
C PHE A 61 4.60 -4.06 12.85
N THR A 62 4.85 -4.82 11.80
CA THR A 62 5.48 -6.14 11.84
C THR A 62 6.88 -6.06 11.24
N VAL A 63 7.80 -6.89 11.72
CA VAL A 63 9.15 -6.94 11.16
C VAL A 63 9.08 -7.63 9.80
N VAL A 64 9.47 -6.91 8.73
CA VAL A 64 9.45 -7.42 7.34
C VAL A 64 10.84 -7.77 6.83
N GLN A 65 11.88 -7.21 7.45
CA GLN A 65 13.28 -7.57 7.23
C GLN A 65 14.06 -7.27 8.50
N ASP A 66 14.95 -8.19 8.88
CA ASP A 66 15.84 -8.02 10.02
C ASP A 66 17.18 -8.69 9.71
N ASP A 67 18.16 -7.88 9.34
CA ASP A 67 19.53 -8.34 9.07
C ASP A 67 20.54 -7.65 10.00
N GLN A 68 21.84 -7.76 9.73
CA GLN A 68 22.88 -7.21 10.61
C GLN A 68 22.95 -5.68 10.59
N GLU A 69 22.43 -5.03 9.55
CA GLU A 69 22.59 -3.61 9.29
C GLU A 69 21.28 -2.85 9.44
N VAL A 70 20.17 -3.44 9.00
CA VAL A 70 18.87 -2.80 8.98
C VAL A 70 17.78 -3.69 9.56
N ARG A 71 16.82 -3.04 10.21
CA ARG A 71 15.53 -3.61 10.59
C ARG A 71 14.44 -2.80 9.93
N ALA A 72 13.69 -3.42 9.03
CA ALA A 72 12.52 -2.83 8.40
C ALA A 72 11.25 -3.34 9.09
N MET A 73 10.34 -2.42 9.40
CA MET A 73 9.03 -2.73 9.97
C MET A 73 7.96 -2.15 9.06
N GLY A 74 7.02 -2.97 8.64
CA GLY A 74 5.93 -2.58 7.75
C GLY A 74 4.58 -2.64 8.45
N ARG A 75 3.67 -1.76 8.04
CA ARG A 75 2.23 -1.87 8.30
C ARG A 75 1.46 -1.52 7.04
N GLY A 76 0.23 -2.00 6.94
CA GLY A 76 -0.67 -1.56 5.88
C GLY A 76 -2.09 -1.34 6.38
N ALA A 77 -2.82 -0.49 5.65
CA ALA A 77 -4.24 -0.21 5.89
C ALA A 77 -4.89 0.32 4.60
N PHE A 78 -6.21 0.18 4.49
CA PHE A 78 -6.99 0.88 3.47
C PHE A 78 -7.37 2.28 3.94
N ALA A 79 -7.23 3.27 3.06
CA ALA A 79 -7.68 4.63 3.23
C ALA A 79 -8.56 5.02 2.04
N GLY A 80 -9.85 4.70 2.12
CA GLY A 80 -10.77 4.78 0.99
C GLY A 80 -10.39 3.75 -0.08
N GLU A 81 -10.20 4.21 -1.32
CA GLU A 81 -9.83 3.37 -2.48
C GLU A 81 -8.31 3.12 -2.59
N GLU A 82 -7.51 3.58 -1.63
CA GLU A 82 -6.06 3.37 -1.62
C GLU A 82 -5.67 2.33 -0.56
N LEU A 83 -4.86 1.33 -0.96
CA LEU A 83 -4.06 0.55 -0.03
C LEU A 83 -2.81 1.35 0.31
N VAL A 84 -2.62 1.68 1.58
CA VAL A 84 -1.47 2.44 2.09
C VAL A 84 -0.55 1.48 2.83
N LEU A 85 0.68 1.35 2.36
CA LEU A 85 1.75 0.61 3.02
C LEU A 85 2.79 1.59 3.56
N GLU A 86 3.07 1.50 4.85
CA GLU A 86 4.12 2.28 5.50
C GLU A 86 5.23 1.35 6.00
N VAL A 87 6.45 1.63 5.58
CA VAL A 87 7.66 0.93 6.03
C VAL A 87 8.53 1.91 6.79
N LYS A 88 8.99 1.50 7.97
CA LYS A 88 10.00 2.21 8.77
C LYS A 88 11.29 1.42 8.75
N VAL A 89 12.40 2.11 8.54
CA VAL A 89 13.74 1.53 8.51
C VAL A 89 14.51 2.01 9.74
N GLN A 90 15.05 1.05 10.50
CA GLN A 90 15.96 1.29 11.61
C GLN A 90 17.34 0.78 11.23
N TYR A 91 18.33 1.66 11.24
CA TYR A 91 19.72 1.31 11.01
C TYR A 91 20.36 0.90 12.34
N LYS A 92 20.95 -0.30 12.37
CA LYS A 92 21.62 -0.87 13.57
C LYS A 92 23.03 -0.32 13.75
N LYS A 93 23.64 0.18 12.66
CA LYS A 93 24.96 0.82 12.63
C LYS A 93 24.85 2.16 11.92
N ASP A 94 25.76 3.07 12.25
CA ASP A 94 25.89 4.33 11.52
C ASP A 94 26.29 4.02 10.06
N PRO A 95 25.47 4.40 9.06
CA PRO A 95 25.76 4.17 7.66
C PRO A 95 26.89 5.07 7.12
N GLY A 96 27.40 6.01 7.91
CA GLY A 96 28.42 6.97 7.47
C GLY A 96 27.88 8.01 6.48
N ILE A 97 26.55 8.15 6.41
CA ILE A 97 25.84 9.08 5.53
C ILE A 97 25.07 10.06 6.43
N PRO A 98 25.07 11.39 6.12
CA PRO A 98 24.29 12.35 6.90
C PRO A 98 22.81 11.96 6.99
N SER A 99 22.23 12.08 8.17
CA SER A 99 20.84 11.67 8.46
C SER A 99 19.79 12.34 7.57
N ILE A 100 20.10 13.52 7.02
CA ILE A 100 19.25 14.24 6.06
C ILE A 100 19.10 13.54 4.71
N PHE A 101 20.01 12.62 4.37
CA PHE A 101 19.96 11.81 3.15
C PHE A 101 19.54 10.35 3.41
N LEU A 102 19.40 9.98 4.68
CA LEU A 102 19.16 8.60 5.08
C LEU A 102 17.66 8.29 5.07
N PRO A 103 17.18 7.31 4.26
CA PRO A 103 15.77 6.97 4.22
C PRO A 103 15.36 6.15 5.44
N VAL A 104 14.45 6.69 6.27
CA VAL A 104 13.98 6.01 7.48
C VAL A 104 12.50 5.63 7.42
N ARG A 105 11.78 6.15 6.43
CA ARG A 105 10.35 5.88 6.24
C ARG A 105 9.99 5.93 4.77
N ALA A 106 9.23 4.95 4.30
CA ALA A 106 8.61 4.94 2.99
C ALA A 106 7.09 4.78 3.14
N VAL A 107 6.32 5.51 2.35
CA VAL A 107 4.87 5.35 2.24
C VAL A 107 4.55 5.07 0.78
N ASN A 108 4.05 3.86 0.52
CA ASN A 108 3.56 3.44 -0.79
C ASN A 108 2.04 3.43 -0.77
N LYS A 109 1.42 3.99 -1.80
CA LYS A 109 -0.02 4.01 -1.99
C LYS A 109 -0.37 3.31 -3.28
N TYR A 110 -1.20 2.28 -3.19
CA TYR A 110 -1.68 1.51 -4.32
C TYR A 110 -3.15 1.79 -4.55
N SER A 111 -3.52 1.96 -5.82
CA SER A 111 -4.91 2.17 -6.26
C SER A 111 -5.07 1.56 -7.64
N GLN A 112 -6.31 1.30 -8.04
CA GLN A 112 -6.60 0.82 -9.38
C GLN A 112 -7.10 1.96 -10.27
N THR A 113 -6.62 2.02 -11.51
CA THR A 113 -7.17 2.92 -12.52
C THR A 113 -8.49 2.36 -13.06
N ALA A 114 -9.24 3.18 -13.80
CA ALA A 114 -10.45 2.71 -14.50
C ALA A 114 -10.17 1.62 -15.55
N SER A 115 -8.93 1.53 -16.06
CA SER A 115 -8.48 0.46 -16.97
C SER A 115 -8.11 -0.83 -16.26
N GLY A 116 -8.12 -0.87 -14.93
CA GLY A 116 -7.73 -2.03 -14.15
C GLY A 116 -6.22 -2.13 -13.86
N ASP A 117 -5.44 -1.11 -14.26
CA ASP A 117 -4.01 -1.01 -14.00
C ASP A 117 -3.74 -0.62 -12.55
N LEU A 118 -2.62 -1.07 -11.99
CA LEU A 118 -2.19 -0.69 -10.65
C LEU A 118 -1.37 0.59 -10.70
N MET A 119 -1.81 1.62 -9.99
CA MET A 119 -1.06 2.86 -9.81
C MET A 119 -0.42 2.86 -8.41
N GLU A 120 0.90 3.00 -8.38
CA GLU A 120 1.69 3.19 -7.16
C GLU A 120 2.17 4.64 -7.06
N LYS A 121 2.04 5.22 -5.86
CA LYS A 121 2.71 6.46 -5.48
C LYS A 121 3.59 6.17 -4.27
N SER A 122 4.88 6.44 -4.36
CA SER A 122 5.83 6.18 -3.29
C SER A 122 6.44 7.49 -2.82
N THR A 123 6.47 7.71 -1.50
CA THR A 123 7.18 8.84 -0.90
C THR A 123 8.16 8.33 0.14
N ILE A 124 9.42 8.73 0.00
CA ILE A 124 10.51 8.34 0.91
C ILE A 124 10.91 9.56 1.74
N TYR A 125 11.07 9.36 3.04
CA TYR A 125 11.37 10.39 4.01
C TYR A 125 12.65 10.10 4.79
N ASN A 126 13.35 11.16 5.17
CA ASN A 126 14.47 11.10 6.09
C ASN A 126 14.02 11.24 7.56
N ALA A 127 15.00 11.24 8.48
CA ALA A 127 14.75 11.30 9.92
C ALA A 127 14.06 12.59 10.41
N SER A 128 14.13 13.70 9.65
CA SER A 128 13.44 14.95 9.98
C SER A 128 12.07 15.08 9.32
N ASN A 129 11.52 14.00 8.75
CA ASN A 129 10.34 14.00 7.88
C ASN A 129 10.49 14.83 6.59
N GLY A 130 11.72 15.19 6.22
CA GLY A 130 12.02 15.75 4.91
C GLY A 130 11.80 14.70 3.81
N VAL A 131 11.13 15.09 2.73
CA VAL A 131 10.93 14.21 1.56
C VAL A 131 12.24 14.08 0.81
N LEU A 132 12.74 12.85 0.69
CA LEU A 132 13.90 12.50 -0.12
C LEU A 132 13.52 12.32 -1.58
N THR A 133 12.41 11.63 -1.85
CA THR A 133 11.89 11.42 -3.20
C THR A 133 10.40 11.14 -3.19
N ASN A 134 9.75 11.43 -4.32
CA ASN A 134 8.37 11.09 -4.61
C ASN A 134 8.31 10.52 -6.03
N THR A 135 7.85 9.29 -6.16
CA THR A 135 7.75 8.59 -7.44
C THR A 135 6.32 8.14 -7.69
N LYS A 136 6.00 8.01 -8.97
CA LYS A 136 4.74 7.46 -9.44
C LYS A 136 5.03 6.40 -10.50
N ALA A 137 4.46 5.22 -10.32
CA ALA A 137 4.54 4.13 -11.26
C ALA A 137 3.14 3.64 -11.63
N THR A 138 3.01 3.12 -12.85
CA THR A 138 1.79 2.46 -13.32
C THR A 138 2.20 1.10 -13.86
N TYR A 139 1.57 0.07 -13.33
CA TYR A 139 1.78 -1.32 -13.69
C TYR A 139 0.54 -1.82 -14.40
N ARG A 140 0.73 -2.33 -15.62
CA ARG A 140 -0.35 -2.96 -16.38
C ARG A 140 -0.65 -4.32 -15.80
N ARG A 141 -1.92 -4.71 -15.77
CA ARG A 141 -2.29 -6.07 -15.39
C ARG A 141 -1.61 -7.07 -16.35
N ALA A 142 -0.81 -7.99 -15.80
CA ALA A 142 -0.23 -9.06 -16.59
C ALA A 142 -1.36 -10.03 -16.94
N ASN A 143 -1.61 -10.22 -18.24
CA ASN A 143 -2.59 -11.21 -18.71
C ASN A 143 -2.19 -12.59 -18.17
N GLN A 144 -3.16 -13.28 -17.55
CA GLN A 144 -3.03 -14.68 -17.13
C GLN A 144 -2.83 -15.60 -18.32
#